data_AF-A0A1H1U149-F1
#
_entry.id   AF-A0A1H1U149-F1
#
_cell.length_a   1.000
_cell.length_b   1.000
_cell.length_c   1.000
_cell.angle_alpha   90.00
_cell.angle_beta   90.00
_cell.angle_gamma   90.00
#
_symmetry.space_group_name_H-M   'P 1'
#
loop_
_entity.id
_entity.type
_entity.pdbx_description
1 polymer ?
#
loop_
_entity_poly.entity_id
_entity_poly.type
_entity_poly.pdbx_seq_one_letter_code
_entity_poly.pdbx_strand_id
1 'polypeptide(L)' 'MGSDSRSRVIVREGQWGVFAFLAYIGAAIYFVSVSDGSFWGVILGLLQAIVWPVYVVYHVLVLLGA' A
#
# COMPACT_ATOMS: atom_id res chain seq x y z
N MET A 1 12.47 -48.46 -10.77
CA MET A 1 12.88 -47.03 -10.80
C MET A 1 11.63 -46.18 -10.75
N GLY A 2 11.24 -45.70 -9.57
CA GLY A 2 10.09 -44.81 -9.40
C GLY A 2 10.49 -43.38 -9.77
N SER A 3 9.81 -42.79 -10.75
CA SER A 3 9.96 -41.39 -11.11
C SER A 3 9.32 -40.51 -10.02
N ASP A 4 10.17 -39.87 -9.22
CA ASP A 4 9.80 -38.92 -8.18
C ASP A 4 9.29 -37.62 -8.83
N SER A 5 7.98 -37.56 -9.08
CA SER A 5 7.30 -36.40 -9.65
C SER A 5 7.08 -35.35 -8.58
N ARG A 6 8.15 -34.64 -8.18
CA ARG A 6 8.03 -33.48 -7.29
C ARG A 6 7.32 -32.35 -8.03
N SER A 7 6.06 -32.10 -7.66
CA SER A 7 5.35 -30.89 -8.06
C SER A 7 6.13 -29.68 -7.54
N ARG A 8 6.71 -28.89 -8.44
CA ARG A 8 7.29 -27.61 -8.07
C ARG A 8 6.13 -26.66 -7.79
N VAL A 9 5.96 -26.28 -6.52
CA VAL A 9 5.03 -25.23 -6.12
C VAL A 9 5.54 -23.92 -6.71
N ILE A 10 4.91 -23.47 -7.80
CA ILE A 10 5.16 -22.15 -8.38
C ILE A 10 4.38 -21.16 -7.52
N VAL A 11 5.06 -20.51 -6.58
CA VAL A 11 4.51 -19.42 -5.79
C VAL A 11 4.31 -18.23 -6.73
N ARG A 12 3.08 -18.03 -7.21
CA ARG A 12 2.66 -16.86 -7.99
C ARG A 12 2.33 -15.69 -7.05
N GLU A 13 3.23 -15.39 -6.12
CA GLU A 13 3.11 -14.22 -5.27
C GLU A 13 4.18 -13.22 -5.71
N GLY A 14 3.79 -12.01 -6.11
CA GLY A 14 4.80 -10.99 -6.32
C GLY A 14 4.37 -9.77 -7.11
N GLN A 15 3.45 -9.90 -8.07
CA GLN A 15 3.19 -8.77 -8.95
C GLN A 15 2.41 -7.65 -8.25
N TRP A 16 1.36 -7.98 -7.50
CA TRP A 16 0.53 -6.99 -6.80
C TRP A 16 1.21 -6.38 -5.56
N GLY A 17 2.11 -7.12 -4.91
CA GLY A 17 2.82 -6.64 -3.71
C GLY A 17 3.71 -5.43 -4.00
N VAL A 18 4.39 -5.41 -5.15
CA VAL A 18 5.22 -4.27 -5.57
C VAL A 18 4.36 -3.02 -5.79
N PHE A 19 3.21 -3.16 -6.43
CA PHE A 19 2.29 -2.03 -6.63
C PHE A 19 1.73 -1.49 -5.32
N ALA A 20 1.33 -2.37 -4.39
CA ALA A 20 0.85 -1.96 -3.08
C ALA A 20 1.93 -1.24 -2.26
N PHE A 21 3.18 -1.72 -2.34
CA PHE A 21 4.32 -1.08 -1.67
C PHE A 21 4.66 0.29 -2.27
N LEU A 22 4.68 0.41 -3.60
CA LEU A 22 4.90 1.68 -4.28
C LEU A 22 3.77 2.69 -3.96
N ALA A 23 2.52 2.23 -3.92
CA ALA A 23 1.38 3.08 -3.55
C ALA A 23 1.50 3.57 -2.09
N TYR A 24 1.92 2.70 -1.17
CA TYR A 24 2.21 3.09 0.21
C TYR A 24 3.34 4.13 0.29
N ILE A 25 4.43 3.94 -0.47
CA ILE A 25 5.52 4.94 -0.52
C ILE A 25 5.00 6.29 -1.04
N GLY A 26 4.19 6.29 -2.10
CA GLY A 26 3.58 7.50 -2.62
C GLY A 26 2.72 8.22 -1.58
N ALA A 27 1.89 7.48 -0.84
CA ALA A 27 1.09 8.00 0.25
C ALA A 27 1.97 8.56 1.38
N ALA A 28 3.04 7.86 1.77
CA ALA A 28 3.98 8.30 2.79
C ALA A 28 4.65 9.62 2.40
N ILE A 29 5.13 9.75 1.17
CA ILE A 29 5.74 11.00 0.68
C ILE A 29 4.72 12.14 0.71
N TYR A 30 3.48 11.90 0.28
CA TYR A 30 2.41 12.91 0.27
C TYR A 30 2.04 13.39 1.67
N PHE A 31 1.76 12.46 2.60
CA PHE A 31 1.33 12.87 3.94
C PHE A 31 2.48 13.48 4.76
N VAL A 32 3.73 13.04 4.53
CA VAL A 32 4.90 13.66 5.14
C VAL A 32 5.17 15.06 4.58
N SER A 33 4.99 15.28 3.27
CA SER A 33 5.20 16.61 2.67
C SER A 33 4.11 17.62 3.05
N VAL A 34 2.89 17.15 3.31
CA VAL A 34 1.78 17.95 3.85
C VAL A 34 1.97 18.26 5.33
N SER A 35 2.77 17.47 6.05
CA SER A 35 3.01 17.70 7.48
C SER A 35 3.91 18.92 7.72
N ASP A 36 3.67 19.64 8.82
CA ASP A 36 4.34 20.92 9.19
C ASP A 36 5.87 20.82 9.46
N GLY A 37 6.54 19.76 9.03
CA GLY A 37 7.96 19.51 9.26
C GLY A 37 8.32 19.14 10.70
N SER A 38 7.34 19.04 11.60
CA SER A 38 7.54 18.59 12.98
C SER A 38 7.73 17.07 13.05
N PHE A 39 8.52 16.61 14.02
CA PHE A 39 8.76 15.17 14.25
C PHE A 39 7.46 14.36 14.41
N TRP A 40 6.50 14.90 15.17
CA TRP A 40 5.18 14.29 15.34
C TRP A 40 4.34 14.34 14.07
N GLY A 41 4.46 15.40 13.25
CA GLY A 41 3.84 15.48 11.94
C GLY A 41 4.28 14.35 11.02
N VAL A 42 5.58 14.03 10.99
CA VAL A 42 6.11 12.91 10.20
C VAL A 42 5.53 11.56 10.66
N ILE A 43 5.46 11.31 11.98
CA ILE A 43 4.88 10.08 12.54
C ILE A 43 3.40 9.96 12.17
N LEU A 44 2.64 11.05 12.31
CA LEU A 44 1.24 11.09 11.93
C LEU A 44 1.05 10.89 10.42
N GLY A 45 1.92 11.47 9.59
CA GLY A 45 1.91 11.29 8.15
C GLY A 45 2.16 9.84 7.73
N LEU A 46 3.08 9.13 8.39
CA LEU A 46 3.30 7.70 8.18
C LEU A 46 2.10 6.85 8.61
N LEU A 47 1.48 7.17 9.75
CA LEU A 47 0.26 6.49 10.19
C LEU A 47 -0.87 6.69 9.17
N GLN A 48 -1.03 7.92 8.67
CA GLN A 48 -2.01 8.28 7.66
C GLN A 48 -1.75 7.59 6.32
N ALA A 49 -0.47 7.39 5.98
CA ALA A 49 -0.06 6.62 4.82
C ALA A 49 -0.42 5.14 4.92
N ILE A 50 -0.57 4.54 6.10
CA ILE A 50 -1.09 3.15 6.22
C ILE A 50 -2.58 3.10 5.90
N VAL A 51 -3.31 4.15 6.29
CA VAL A 51 -4.76 4.28 6.13
C VAL A 51 -5.14 4.82 4.74
N TRP A 52 -4.16 5.06 3.87
CA TRP A 52 -4.35 5.60 2.51
C TRP A 52 -5.48 4.95 1.68
N PRO A 53 -5.70 3.62 1.69
CA PRO A 53 -6.74 3.01 0.86
C PRO A 53 -8.14 3.43 1.31
N VAL A 54 -8.33 3.67 2.61
CA VAL A 54 -9.62 4.13 3.17
C VAL A 54 -9.94 5.53 2.67
N TYR A 55 -8.94 6.43 2.64
CA TYR A 55 -9.11 7.77 2.08
C TYR A 55 -9.46 7.70 0.60
N VAL A 56 -8.80 6.84 -0.18
CA VAL A 56 -9.09 6.67 -1.60
C VAL A 56 -10.53 6.18 -1.81
N VAL A 57 -10.96 5.14 -1.10
CA VAL A 57 -12.33 4.63 -1.21
C VAL A 57 -13.35 5.70 -0.79
N TYR A 58 -13.13 6.39 0.33
CA TYR A 58 -14.01 7.45 0.79
C TYR A 58 -14.17 8.57 -0.26
N HIS A 59 -13.06 9.09 -0.79
CA HIS A 59 -13.11 10.16 -1.79
C HIS A 59 -13.72 9.68 -3.12
N VAL A 60 -13.47 8.43 -3.52
CA VAL A 60 -14.10 7.85 -4.71
C VAL A 60 -15.62 7.75 -4.53
N LEU A 61 -16.10 7.29 -3.37
CA LEU A 61 -17.53 7.21 -3.09
C LEU A 61 -18.19 8.60 -3.10
N VAL A 62 -17.55 9.59 -2.49
CA VAL A 62 -18.00 10.99 -2.53
C VAL A 62 -18.03 11.52 -3.97
N LEU A 63 -17.00 11.24 -4.78
CA LEU A 63 -16.96 11.61 -6.20
C LEU A 63 -18.08 10.96 -7.02
N LEU A 64 -18.49 9.75 -6.64
CA LEU A 64 -19.61 9.04 -7.27
C LEU A 64 -20.99 9.49 -6.76
N GLY A 65 -21.05 10.42 -5.80
CA GLY A 65 -22.28 11.03 -5.30
C GLY A 65 -23.00 10.26 -4.21
N ALA A 66 -22.27 9.45 -3.43
CA ALA A 66 -22.77 8.87 -2.17
C ALA A 66 -22.95 9.96 -1.10
#